data_AF-A0A2T7PX01-F1
#
_entry.id   AF-A0A2T7PX01-F1
#
_cell.length_a   1.000
_cell.length_b   1.000
_cell.length_c   1.000
_cell.angle_alpha   90.00
_cell.angle_beta   90.00
_cell.angle_gamma   90.00
#
_symmetry.space_group_name_H-M   'P 1'
#
loop_
_entity.id
_entity.type
_entity.pdbx_description
1 polymer ?
#
loop_
_entity_poly.entity_id
_entity_poly.type
_entity_poly.pdbx_seq_one_letter_code
_entity_poly.pdbx_strand_id
1 'polypeptide(L)'
;MAGDCVLALRTFLPAVVVIVLTLLASSSEGLRFLGQPETYARYPKWNACHNASLSFEFRTSQPTALLLYTDDNGRYDYLQLALTKGSVRLWINFVGEENRYVDIEANTEPLNDGRWHRVEIRRNRMETVLLVDGTQTSKVALGSDFEFGRDPAQNNYIFFGGVPNSYANNLRGLALPSAFFTEKFRGDVRNILYFNCSCIPVRASLVEGQGVTSDPAEACEVKNSCPEDCPCISADNGSGCECKYKRECHKGVNDFSPNGAGRCDKREGRAGVYQGPPRTASVIHVHEGGLVAQECAHQSGVTSLLGVSSSVTFCTAVIT
;
A
#
# COMPACT_ATOMS: atom_id res chain seq x y z
N MET A 1 -29.13 -61.23 -7.40
CA MET A 1 -29.52 -59.81 -7.36
C MET A 1 -28.94 -59.02 -6.16
N ALA A 2 -28.01 -59.59 -5.36
CA ALA A 2 -27.38 -58.87 -4.23
C ALA A 2 -25.93 -58.41 -4.53
N GLY A 3 -25.30 -58.90 -5.59
CA GLY A 3 -23.91 -58.56 -5.96
C GLY A 3 -23.76 -57.18 -6.59
N ASP A 4 -24.77 -56.72 -7.34
CA ASP A 4 -24.69 -55.46 -8.09
C ASP A 4 -24.79 -54.22 -7.18
N CYS A 5 -25.44 -54.35 -6.03
CA CYS A 5 -25.61 -53.25 -5.06
C CYS A 5 -24.33 -52.96 -4.27
N VAL A 6 -23.54 -54.00 -3.94
CA VAL A 6 -22.27 -53.87 -3.21
C VAL A 6 -21.17 -53.26 -4.09
N LEU A 7 -21.18 -53.57 -5.39
CA LEU A 7 -20.23 -53.00 -6.35
C LEU A 7 -20.50 -51.52 -6.61
N ALA A 8 -21.77 -51.12 -6.71
CA ALA A 8 -22.16 -49.72 -6.81
C ALA A 8 -21.77 -48.93 -5.56
N LEU A 9 -22.04 -49.44 -4.35
CA LEU A 9 -21.66 -48.73 -3.11
C LEU A 9 -20.14 -48.50 -2.99
N ARG A 10 -19.32 -49.45 -3.48
CA ARG A 10 -17.85 -49.37 -3.46
C ARG A 10 -17.28 -48.34 -4.43
N THR A 11 -17.97 -48.00 -5.52
CA THR A 11 -17.53 -46.95 -6.46
C THR A 11 -18.14 -45.58 -6.12
N PHE A 12 -19.33 -45.55 -5.52
CA PHE A 12 -20.01 -44.30 -5.14
C PHE A 12 -19.35 -43.61 -3.94
N LEU A 13 -18.94 -44.34 -2.91
CA LEU A 13 -18.25 -43.78 -1.74
C LEU A 13 -16.97 -42.99 -2.09
N PRO A 14 -15.99 -43.55 -2.84
CA PRO A 14 -14.80 -42.80 -3.22
C PRO A 14 -15.11 -41.65 -4.18
N ALA A 15 -16.08 -41.80 -5.08
CA ALA A 15 -16.49 -40.71 -5.98
C ALA A 15 -17.12 -39.53 -5.21
N VAL A 16 -17.99 -39.81 -4.23
CA VAL A 16 -18.59 -38.78 -3.37
C VAL A 16 -17.53 -38.13 -2.48
N VAL A 17 -16.59 -38.90 -1.93
CA VAL A 17 -15.47 -38.35 -1.15
C VAL A 17 -14.57 -37.45 -2.01
N VAL A 18 -14.27 -37.84 -3.26
CA VAL A 18 -13.51 -37.01 -4.20
C VAL A 18 -14.29 -35.74 -4.58
N ILE A 19 -15.59 -35.84 -4.87
CA ILE A 19 -16.45 -34.70 -5.19
C ILE A 19 -16.53 -33.73 -4.00
N VAL A 20 -16.70 -34.24 -2.78
CA VAL A 20 -16.70 -33.45 -1.55
C VAL A 20 -15.32 -32.84 -1.30
N LEU A 21 -14.23 -33.56 -1.51
CA LEU A 21 -12.86 -33.00 -1.42
C LEU A 21 -12.61 -31.92 -2.47
N THR A 22 -13.14 -32.05 -3.69
CA THR A 22 -13.06 -31.00 -4.73
C THR A 22 -13.98 -29.81 -4.47
N LEU A 23 -15.13 -30.00 -3.81
CA LEU A 23 -16.03 -28.93 -3.39
C LEU A 23 -15.51 -28.20 -2.14
N LEU A 24 -14.72 -28.88 -1.30
CA LEU A 24 -14.01 -28.30 -0.15
C LEU A 24 -12.65 -27.71 -0.52
N ALA A 25 -12.12 -28.04 -1.70
CA ALA A 25 -10.94 -27.41 -2.25
C ALA A 25 -11.33 -26.02 -2.73
N SER A 26 -11.27 -25.04 -1.81
CA SER A 26 -11.33 -23.62 -2.17
C SER A 26 -10.35 -23.37 -3.31
N SER A 27 -10.86 -23.06 -4.50
CA SER A 27 -10.05 -22.66 -5.64
C SER A 27 -9.24 -21.45 -5.21
N SER A 28 -7.93 -21.63 -5.12
CA SER A 28 -7.01 -20.58 -4.69
C SER A 28 -6.86 -19.59 -5.83
N GLU A 29 -7.47 -18.41 -5.71
CA GLU A 29 -7.35 -17.36 -6.74
C GLU A 29 -6.31 -16.30 -6.35
N GLY A 30 -5.19 -16.76 -5.82
CA GLY A 30 -4.09 -15.95 -5.33
C GLY A 30 -2.78 -16.70 -5.47
N LEU A 31 -1.68 -15.95 -5.45
CA LEU A 31 -0.36 -16.52 -5.30
C LEU A 31 -0.24 -17.20 -3.93
N ARG A 32 -0.03 -18.51 -3.93
CA ARG A 32 0.04 -19.32 -2.72
C ARG A 32 1.47 -19.47 -2.23
N PHE A 33 1.70 -19.14 -0.97
CA PHE A 33 2.96 -19.27 -0.27
C PHE A 33 2.95 -20.56 0.57
N LEU A 34 3.97 -21.40 0.38
CA LEU A 34 4.04 -22.72 1.02
C LEU A 34 4.69 -22.68 2.42
N GLY A 35 5.13 -21.51 2.89
CA GLY A 35 5.78 -21.34 4.19
C GLY A 35 7.15 -22.03 4.31
N GLN A 36 7.82 -22.30 3.20
CA GLN A 36 9.15 -22.92 3.22
C GLN A 36 10.21 -21.87 3.62
N PRO A 37 11.40 -22.28 4.12
CA PRO A 37 12.44 -21.32 4.53
C PRO A 37 12.86 -20.32 3.44
N GLU A 38 12.79 -20.75 2.17
CA GLU A 38 13.14 -19.98 0.97
C GLU A 38 11.95 -19.21 0.37
N THR A 39 10.76 -19.27 1.00
CA THR A 39 9.53 -18.72 0.41
C THR A 39 9.60 -17.19 0.30
N TYR A 40 9.44 -16.65 -0.91
CA TYR A 40 9.20 -15.23 -1.17
C TYR A 40 8.58 -15.01 -2.55
N ALA A 41 7.95 -13.85 -2.74
CA ALA A 41 7.55 -13.35 -4.05
C ALA A 41 8.10 -11.94 -4.25
N ARG A 42 8.68 -11.67 -5.41
CA ARG A 42 9.38 -10.44 -5.76
C ARG A 42 8.56 -9.64 -6.76
N TYR A 43 8.31 -8.38 -6.42
CA TYR A 43 7.57 -7.42 -7.25
C TYR A 43 8.41 -6.16 -7.50
N PRO A 44 8.10 -5.38 -8.56
CA PRO A 44 8.80 -4.13 -8.82
C PRO A 44 8.64 -3.14 -7.68
N LYS A 45 9.59 -2.21 -7.59
CA LYS A 45 9.55 -1.06 -6.68
C LYS A 45 8.19 -0.36 -6.72
N TRP A 46 7.65 -0.09 -5.53
CA TRP A 46 6.52 0.83 -5.39
C TRP A 46 7.03 2.27 -5.46
N ASN A 47 6.75 2.93 -6.57
CA ASN A 47 7.12 4.32 -6.81
C ASN A 47 6.12 5.25 -6.13
N ALA A 48 6.22 5.30 -4.80
CA ALA A 48 5.43 6.21 -4.00
C ALA A 48 5.76 7.68 -4.33
N CYS A 49 4.77 8.54 -4.18
CA CYS A 49 4.92 10.00 -4.23
C CYS A 49 4.15 10.62 -3.08
N HIS A 50 3.92 11.94 -3.12
CA HIS A 50 3.24 12.68 -2.06
C HIS A 50 1.96 12.03 -1.56
N ASN A 51 1.17 11.49 -2.49
CA ASN A 51 -0.03 10.71 -2.24
C ASN A 51 0.09 9.38 -2.97
N ALA A 52 0.38 8.32 -2.24
CA ALA A 52 0.48 6.98 -2.79
C ALA A 52 -0.11 5.96 -1.82
N SER A 53 -0.59 4.85 -2.37
CA SER A 53 -0.91 3.68 -1.58
C SER A 53 -0.48 2.38 -2.26
N LEU A 54 -0.27 1.37 -1.42
CA LEU A 54 -0.06 -0.01 -1.80
C LEU A 54 -1.14 -0.82 -1.10
N SER A 55 -1.91 -1.59 -1.85
CA SER A 55 -2.92 -2.48 -1.29
C SER A 55 -2.77 -3.90 -1.80
N PHE A 56 -3.16 -4.86 -0.97
CA PHE A 56 -3.23 -6.27 -1.33
C PHE A 56 -4.23 -7.00 -0.41
N GLU A 57 -4.56 -8.23 -0.76
CA GLU A 57 -5.35 -9.11 0.09
C GLU A 57 -4.53 -10.31 0.50
N PHE A 58 -4.70 -10.77 1.74
CA PHE A 58 -4.07 -11.98 2.23
C PHE A 58 -5.08 -12.89 2.93
N ARG A 59 -4.76 -14.19 2.98
CA ARG A 59 -5.48 -15.19 3.75
C ARG A 59 -4.49 -16.15 4.40
N THR A 60 -4.58 -16.35 5.71
CA THR A 60 -3.69 -17.28 6.43
C THR A 60 -4.32 -17.82 7.71
N SER A 61 -3.71 -18.88 8.25
CA SER A 61 -3.94 -19.37 9.61
C SER A 61 -2.76 -19.09 10.55
N GLN A 62 -1.67 -18.46 10.06
CA GLN A 62 -0.50 -18.13 10.87
C GLN A 62 -0.78 -16.86 11.68
N PRO A 63 -0.57 -16.89 13.01
CA PRO A 63 -0.71 -15.69 13.84
C PRO A 63 0.49 -14.74 13.70
N THR A 64 1.64 -15.23 13.22
CA THR A 64 2.86 -14.46 13.03
C THR A 64 3.51 -14.83 11.70
N ALA A 65 3.75 -13.85 10.84
CA ALA A 65 4.39 -14.05 9.54
C ALA A 65 4.77 -12.71 8.89
N LEU A 66 5.85 -12.68 8.12
CA LEU A 66 6.21 -11.53 7.29
C LEU A 66 5.24 -11.43 6.11
N LEU A 67 4.47 -10.36 6.00
CA LEU A 67 3.58 -10.13 4.86
C LEU A 67 4.32 -9.44 3.71
N LEU A 68 5.01 -8.34 4.01
CA LEU A 68 5.66 -7.48 3.02
C LEU A 68 6.94 -6.88 3.60
N TYR A 69 8.02 -6.86 2.81
CA TYR A 69 9.25 -6.14 3.11
C TYR A 69 9.77 -5.38 1.89
N THR A 70 10.24 -4.16 2.10
CA THR A 70 11.01 -3.37 1.14
C THR A 70 11.94 -2.43 1.88
N ASP A 71 13.08 -2.11 1.30
CA ASP A 71 14.02 -1.15 1.87
C ASP A 71 14.80 -0.39 0.79
N ASP A 72 15.80 0.37 1.22
CA ASP A 72 16.77 1.09 0.39
C ASP A 72 18.10 0.36 0.24
N ASN A 73 18.05 -0.98 0.14
CA ASN A 73 19.20 -1.87 -0.04
C ASN A 73 20.25 -1.76 1.09
N GLY A 74 19.78 -1.78 2.34
CA GLY A 74 20.68 -1.89 3.49
C GLY A 74 21.17 -0.58 4.10
N ARG A 75 20.61 0.58 3.72
CA ARG A 75 21.01 1.86 4.34
C ARG A 75 20.18 2.09 5.60
N TYR A 76 19.02 2.74 5.48
CA TYR A 76 18.25 3.18 6.65
C TYR A 76 16.74 3.07 6.45
N ASP A 77 16.27 3.32 5.23
CA ASP A 77 14.84 3.43 4.95
C ASP A 77 14.24 2.05 4.67
N TYR A 78 13.19 1.68 5.41
CA TYR A 78 12.52 0.39 5.26
C TYR A 78 11.03 0.47 5.56
N LEU A 79 10.29 -0.49 5.01
CA LEU A 79 8.92 -0.81 5.39
C LEU A 79 8.81 -2.31 5.58
N GLN A 80 8.39 -2.71 6.77
CA GLN A 80 8.05 -4.08 7.12
C GLN A 80 6.59 -4.13 7.54
N LEU A 81 5.81 -5.01 6.91
CA LEU A 81 4.47 -5.36 7.37
C LEU A 81 4.45 -6.84 7.76
N ALA A 82 3.97 -7.15 8.96
CA ALA A 82 3.88 -8.52 9.44
C ALA A 82 2.60 -8.74 10.25
N LEU A 83 2.18 -10.01 10.32
CA LEU A 83 1.26 -10.46 11.35
C LEU A 83 2.03 -10.63 12.67
N THR A 84 1.43 -10.16 13.76
CA THR A 84 1.94 -10.36 15.12
C THR A 84 0.76 -10.72 16.02
N LYS A 85 0.71 -11.98 16.47
CA LYS A 85 -0.39 -12.49 17.30
C LYS A 85 -1.78 -12.30 16.66
N GLY A 86 -1.85 -12.38 15.33
CA GLY A 86 -3.08 -12.23 14.55
C GLY A 86 -3.39 -10.79 14.10
N SER A 87 -2.72 -9.78 14.64
CA SER A 87 -2.90 -8.38 14.21
C SER A 87 -1.88 -7.99 13.14
N VAL A 88 -2.26 -7.07 12.25
CA VAL A 88 -1.34 -6.53 11.24
C VAL A 88 -0.56 -5.37 11.86
N ARG A 89 0.77 -5.46 11.79
CA ARG A 89 1.68 -4.43 12.31
C ARG A 89 2.65 -3.98 11.22
N LEU A 90 2.76 -2.66 11.07
CA LEU A 90 3.62 -1.96 10.12
C LEU A 90 4.76 -1.31 10.89
N TRP A 91 6.00 -1.54 10.48
CA TRP A 91 7.17 -0.78 10.91
C TRP A 91 7.71 0.00 9.72
N ILE A 92 8.02 1.27 9.94
CA ILE A 92 8.41 2.19 8.87
C ILE A 92 9.52 3.12 9.34
N ASN A 93 10.59 3.23 8.57
CA ASN A 93 11.66 4.22 8.78
C ASN A 93 11.91 4.97 7.47
N PHE A 94 11.82 6.31 7.50
CA PHE A 94 12.01 7.19 6.34
C PHE A 94 12.86 8.42 6.63
N VAL A 95 13.53 8.45 7.78
CA VAL A 95 14.28 9.63 8.21
C VAL A 95 15.70 9.60 7.64
N GLY A 96 16.10 8.52 6.95
CA GLY A 96 17.47 8.36 6.50
C GLY A 96 18.48 8.22 7.63
N GLU A 97 18.00 7.94 8.83
CA GLU A 97 18.76 7.75 10.06
C GLU A 97 18.30 6.44 10.71
N GLU A 98 19.21 5.77 11.40
CA GLU A 98 18.89 4.55 12.15
C GLU A 98 17.96 4.84 13.33
N ASN A 99 17.09 3.88 13.69
CA ASN A 99 16.28 3.91 14.91
C ASN A 99 15.26 5.07 15.06
N ARG A 100 14.80 5.65 13.95
CA ARG A 100 13.72 6.66 13.92
C ARG A 100 12.39 6.09 13.42
N TYR A 101 12.22 4.77 13.52
CA TYR A 101 11.06 4.08 12.99
C TYR A 101 9.78 4.40 13.76
N VAL A 102 8.65 4.27 13.07
CA VAL A 102 7.30 4.31 13.64
C VAL A 102 6.67 2.94 13.45
N ASP A 103 5.89 2.49 14.42
CA ASP A 103 5.10 1.27 14.31
C ASP A 103 3.60 1.56 14.34
N ILE A 104 2.82 0.95 13.46
CA ILE A 104 1.35 1.12 13.40
C ILE A 104 0.73 -0.26 13.49
N GLU A 105 -0.15 -0.46 14.46
CA GLU A 105 -0.91 -1.70 14.60
C GLU A 105 -2.37 -1.43 14.23
N ALA A 106 -2.95 -2.32 13.43
CA ALA A 106 -4.35 -2.28 13.04
C ALA A 106 -5.04 -3.60 13.39
N ASN A 107 -6.33 -3.46 13.73
CA ASN A 107 -7.23 -4.50 14.23
C ASN A 107 -6.83 -5.11 15.58
N THR A 108 -7.80 -5.14 16.50
CA THR A 108 -7.70 -5.84 17.79
C THR A 108 -8.12 -7.30 17.69
N GLU A 109 -8.86 -7.67 16.64
CA GLU A 109 -9.32 -9.03 16.38
C GLU A 109 -8.32 -9.81 15.52
N PRO A 110 -8.13 -11.13 15.77
CA PRO A 110 -7.20 -11.94 14.98
C PRO A 110 -7.62 -12.10 13.51
N LEU A 111 -6.69 -11.85 12.59
CA LEU A 111 -6.87 -11.93 11.13
C LEU A 111 -6.30 -13.24 10.53
N ASN A 112 -5.95 -14.19 11.39
CA ASN A 112 -5.46 -15.51 11.01
C ASN A 112 -6.59 -16.56 11.02
N ASP A 113 -7.78 -16.15 10.60
CA ASP A 113 -9.02 -16.94 10.63
C ASP A 113 -9.27 -17.75 9.34
N GLY A 114 -8.33 -17.70 8.39
CA GLY A 114 -8.46 -18.37 7.10
C GLY A 114 -9.42 -17.68 6.12
N ARG A 115 -9.78 -16.41 6.34
CA ARG A 115 -10.54 -15.59 5.39
C ARG A 115 -9.64 -14.57 4.69
N TRP A 116 -10.17 -13.97 3.62
CA TRP A 116 -9.49 -12.89 2.91
C TRP A 116 -9.62 -11.59 3.70
N HIS A 117 -8.49 -10.94 3.93
CA HIS A 117 -8.38 -9.63 4.56
C HIS A 117 -7.67 -8.66 3.63
N ARG A 118 -8.19 -7.43 3.49
CA ARG A 118 -7.59 -6.38 2.66
C ARG A 118 -6.72 -5.48 3.52
N VAL A 119 -5.48 -5.28 3.11
CA VAL A 119 -4.55 -4.30 3.71
C VAL A 119 -4.27 -3.20 2.70
N GLU A 120 -4.30 -1.96 3.16
CA GLU A 120 -3.83 -0.80 2.40
C GLU A 120 -2.90 0.04 3.27
N ILE A 121 -1.71 0.31 2.73
CA ILE A 121 -0.77 1.28 3.29
C ILE A 121 -0.90 2.54 2.45
N ARG A 122 -1.42 3.61 3.04
CA ARG A 122 -1.55 4.90 2.38
C ARG A 122 -0.60 5.89 3.02
N ARG A 123 0.20 6.57 2.21
CA ARG A 123 1.06 7.67 2.65
C ARG A 123 0.61 8.96 2.02
N ASN A 124 0.43 9.97 2.86
CA ASN A 124 0.16 11.35 2.49
C ASN A 124 1.20 12.23 3.20
N ARG A 125 2.19 12.73 2.46
CA ARG A 125 3.29 13.49 3.07
C ARG A 125 4.00 12.69 4.16
N MET A 126 3.99 13.20 5.40
CA MET A 126 4.57 12.54 6.57
C MET A 126 3.56 11.62 7.28
N GLU A 127 2.29 11.66 6.92
CA GLU A 127 1.27 10.82 7.52
C GLU A 127 1.24 9.46 6.82
N THR A 128 1.40 8.40 7.60
CA THR A 128 1.20 7.03 7.15
C THR A 128 -0.06 6.47 7.80
N VAL A 129 -0.92 5.90 6.98
CA VAL A 129 -2.19 5.32 7.37
C VAL A 129 -2.18 3.84 6.99
N LEU A 130 -2.45 3.00 7.97
CA LEU A 130 -2.68 1.58 7.78
C LEU A 130 -4.19 1.32 7.83
N LEU A 131 -4.74 0.76 6.76
CA LEU A 131 -6.13 0.34 6.69
C LEU A 131 -6.18 -1.18 6.58
N VAL A 132 -6.99 -1.82 7.43
CA VAL A 132 -7.23 -3.26 7.39
C VAL A 132 -8.72 -3.53 7.48
N ASP A 133 -9.30 -4.14 6.45
CA ASP A 133 -10.75 -4.38 6.30
C ASP A 133 -11.62 -3.13 6.51
N GLY A 134 -11.09 -1.97 6.12
CA GLY A 134 -11.74 -0.67 6.30
C GLY A 134 -11.53 -0.01 7.67
N THR A 135 -10.96 -0.71 8.65
CA THR A 135 -10.52 -0.11 9.92
C THR A 135 -9.23 0.66 9.70
N GLN A 136 -9.22 1.94 10.06
CA GLN A 136 -8.09 2.85 9.84
C GLN A 136 -7.34 3.14 11.15
N THR A 137 -6.02 2.95 11.13
CA THR A 137 -5.10 3.48 12.15
C THR A 137 -4.05 4.35 11.45
N SER A 138 -3.77 5.55 11.97
CA SER A 138 -2.72 6.43 11.42
C SER A 138 -1.66 6.81 12.45
N LYS A 139 -0.44 7.06 11.97
CA LYS A 139 0.62 7.74 12.70
C LYS A 139 1.42 8.64 11.77
N VAL A 140 2.02 9.68 12.34
CA VAL A 140 2.97 10.52 11.61
C VAL A 140 4.34 9.83 11.62
N ALA A 141 4.82 9.46 10.45
CA ALA A 141 6.19 8.98 10.23
C ALA A 141 7.01 10.10 9.59
N LEU A 142 7.91 10.67 10.37
CA LEU A 142 8.84 11.71 9.93
C LEU A 142 9.74 11.19 8.80
N GLY A 143 10.18 12.07 7.91
CA GLY A 143 10.94 11.73 6.72
C GLY A 143 10.36 12.38 5.45
N SER A 144 11.21 13.04 4.67
CA SER A 144 10.83 13.84 3.49
C SER A 144 10.88 13.11 2.16
N ASP A 145 11.34 11.87 2.14
CA ASP A 145 11.70 11.22 0.90
C ASP A 145 10.58 10.29 0.48
N PHE A 146 9.77 10.80 -0.45
CA PHE A 146 8.62 10.10 -1.02
C PHE A 146 9.01 8.85 -1.82
N GLU A 147 10.29 8.68 -2.09
CA GLU A 147 10.84 7.55 -2.80
C GLU A 147 11.51 6.58 -1.82
N PHE A 148 11.01 5.35 -1.80
CA PHE A 148 11.73 4.23 -1.19
C PHE A 148 13.06 4.03 -1.92
N GLY A 149 14.16 4.35 -1.24
CA GLY A 149 15.51 4.33 -1.77
C GLY A 149 15.78 5.43 -2.80
N ARG A 150 16.72 6.29 -2.41
CA ARG A 150 17.12 7.55 -3.07
C ARG A 150 17.95 7.37 -4.34
N ASP A 151 18.31 6.13 -4.65
CA ASP A 151 19.15 5.80 -5.80
C ASP A 151 18.29 5.28 -6.94
N PRO A 152 17.99 6.10 -7.97
CA PRO A 152 17.21 5.66 -9.12
C PRO A 152 17.92 4.58 -9.94
N ALA A 153 19.23 4.34 -9.73
CA ALA A 153 19.96 3.24 -10.35
C ALA A 153 19.75 1.89 -9.62
N GLN A 154 19.17 1.89 -8.42
CA GLN A 154 18.89 0.66 -7.67
C GLN A 154 17.41 0.29 -7.75
N ASN A 155 17.15 -0.97 -8.13
CA ASN A 155 15.80 -1.52 -8.13
C ASN A 155 15.47 -2.05 -6.74
N ASN A 156 14.75 -1.24 -5.96
CA ASN A 156 14.30 -1.58 -4.62
C ASN A 156 13.04 -2.44 -4.73
N TYR A 157 13.21 -3.75 -4.85
CA TYR A 157 12.10 -4.68 -4.99
C TYR A 157 11.24 -4.74 -3.73
N ILE A 158 9.96 -5.05 -3.93
CA ILE A 158 9.07 -5.42 -2.84
C ILE A 158 9.02 -6.94 -2.74
N PHE A 159 9.24 -7.45 -1.53
CA PHE A 159 9.15 -8.86 -1.24
C PHE A 159 7.89 -9.14 -0.43
N PHE A 160 7.13 -10.15 -0.85
CA PHE A 160 6.00 -10.69 -0.09
C PHE A 160 6.37 -12.05 0.50
N GLY A 161 5.83 -12.33 1.68
CA GLY A 161 5.89 -13.64 2.35
C GLY A 161 7.25 -14.08 2.91
N GLY A 162 8.31 -13.35 2.59
CA GLY A 162 9.69 -13.65 2.99
C GLY A 162 10.66 -12.70 2.31
N VAL A 163 11.95 -12.87 2.61
CA VAL A 163 13.05 -12.21 1.89
C VAL A 163 13.97 -13.29 1.31
N PRO A 164 14.67 -13.04 0.19
CA PRO A 164 15.54 -14.03 -0.44
C PRO A 164 16.67 -14.52 0.46
N ASN A 165 17.00 -15.82 0.43
CA ASN A 165 18.08 -16.36 1.26
C ASN A 165 19.48 -15.98 0.80
N SER A 166 19.63 -15.29 -0.35
CA SER A 166 20.87 -14.62 -0.72
C SER A 166 21.35 -13.63 0.35
N TYR A 167 20.45 -13.08 1.18
CA TYR A 167 20.80 -12.21 2.30
C TYR A 167 21.40 -12.95 3.51
N ALA A 168 21.31 -14.28 3.59
CA ALA A 168 21.81 -15.05 4.74
C ALA A 168 23.31 -14.81 5.02
N ASN A 169 24.10 -14.62 3.95
CA ASN A 169 25.54 -14.37 4.05
C ASN A 169 25.89 -12.86 4.13
N ASN A 170 24.90 -11.98 3.94
CA ASN A 170 25.10 -10.54 3.98
C ASN A 170 23.83 -9.80 4.43
N LEU A 171 23.54 -9.88 5.73
CA LEU A 171 22.39 -9.20 6.33
C LEU A 171 22.48 -7.67 6.25
N ARG A 172 23.67 -7.10 6.01
CA ARG A 172 23.85 -5.66 5.79
C ARG A 172 23.25 -5.17 4.48
N GLY A 173 22.84 -6.09 3.60
CA GLY A 173 22.03 -5.74 2.44
C GLY A 173 20.57 -5.43 2.79
N LEU A 174 20.16 -5.60 4.05
CA LEU A 174 18.83 -5.28 4.57
C LEU A 174 18.92 -4.12 5.58
N ALA A 175 18.12 -3.08 5.41
CA ALA A 175 18.08 -1.95 6.35
C ALA A 175 17.50 -2.39 7.71
N LEU A 176 16.64 -3.41 7.71
CA LEU A 176 16.17 -4.10 8.90
C LEU A 176 16.53 -5.61 8.85
N PRO A 177 17.70 -6.01 9.37
CA PRO A 177 18.15 -7.41 9.35
C PRO A 177 17.17 -8.40 10.02
N SER A 178 16.36 -7.97 10.98
CA SER A 178 15.38 -8.84 11.66
C SER A 178 14.25 -9.31 10.72
N ALA A 179 14.01 -8.62 9.60
CA ALA A 179 13.06 -9.07 8.58
C ALA A 179 13.42 -10.45 8.03
N PHE A 180 14.72 -10.74 7.91
CA PHE A 180 15.22 -12.05 7.47
C PHE A 180 14.75 -13.20 8.36
N PHE A 181 14.75 -12.97 9.67
CA PHE A 181 14.40 -13.97 10.68
C PHE A 181 12.91 -14.03 11.01
N THR A 182 12.12 -13.09 10.46
CA THR A 182 10.66 -13.14 10.64
C THR A 182 10.11 -14.40 9.97
N GLU A 183 9.13 -15.03 10.63
CA GLU A 183 8.48 -16.26 10.16
C GLU A 183 7.96 -16.07 8.72
N LYS A 184 8.23 -17.05 7.86
CA LYS A 184 7.83 -17.00 6.45
C LYS A 184 6.33 -17.23 6.34
N PHE A 185 5.69 -16.46 5.46
CA PHE A 185 4.25 -16.53 5.24
C PHE A 185 3.86 -17.84 4.57
N ARG A 186 2.76 -18.39 5.05
CA ARG A 186 2.04 -19.52 4.51
C ARG A 186 0.58 -19.11 4.40
N GLY A 187 0.07 -19.15 3.19
CA GLY A 187 -1.25 -18.62 2.89
C GLY A 187 -1.33 -18.17 1.45
N ASP A 188 -2.29 -17.32 1.16
CA ASP A 188 -2.53 -16.79 -0.18
C ASP A 188 -2.43 -15.27 -0.16
N VAL A 189 -1.87 -14.69 -1.22
CA VAL A 189 -1.87 -13.24 -1.48
C VAL A 189 -2.44 -13.00 -2.86
N ARG A 190 -3.27 -11.97 -3.01
CA ARG A 190 -3.79 -11.52 -4.31
C ARG A 190 -3.96 -10.02 -4.36
N ASN A 191 -4.28 -9.50 -5.54
CA ASN A 191 -4.68 -8.10 -5.75
C ASN A 191 -3.65 -7.08 -5.26
N ILE A 192 -2.37 -7.32 -5.56
CA ILE A 192 -1.30 -6.35 -5.27
C ILE A 192 -1.43 -5.17 -6.25
N LEU A 193 -1.82 -4.02 -5.73
CA LEU A 193 -2.11 -2.81 -6.48
C LEU A 193 -1.26 -1.65 -5.97
N TYR A 194 -0.68 -0.89 -6.89
CA TYR A 194 0.11 0.30 -6.62
C TYR A 194 -0.61 1.56 -7.12
N PHE A 195 -0.82 2.51 -6.22
CA PHE A 195 -1.19 3.90 -6.54
C PHE A 195 0.09 4.73 -6.67
N ASN A 196 0.71 4.70 -7.85
CA ASN A 196 1.94 5.43 -8.18
C ASN A 196 1.61 6.81 -8.75
N CYS A 197 1.07 7.73 -7.94
CA CYS A 197 0.71 9.10 -8.37
C CYS A 197 -0.33 9.21 -9.48
N SER A 198 -0.90 8.08 -9.88
CA SER A 198 -2.03 7.98 -10.76
C SER A 198 -3.29 7.86 -9.91
N CYS A 199 -4.38 8.40 -10.40
CA CYS A 199 -5.68 8.25 -9.76
C CYS A 199 -6.25 6.83 -9.98
N ILE A 200 -5.69 6.05 -10.91
CA ILE A 200 -6.04 4.64 -11.17
C ILE A 200 -4.86 3.77 -10.73
N PRO A 201 -5.09 2.72 -9.92
CA PRO A 201 -4.01 1.84 -9.50
C PRO A 201 -3.57 0.92 -10.62
N VAL A 202 -2.31 0.54 -10.56
CA VAL A 202 -1.72 -0.45 -11.47
C VAL A 202 -1.51 -1.75 -10.70
N ARG A 203 -1.88 -2.87 -11.33
CA ARG A 203 -1.62 -4.21 -10.79
C ARG A 203 -0.14 -4.55 -10.92
N ALA A 204 0.49 -4.91 -9.80
CA ALA A 204 1.88 -5.33 -9.81
C ALA A 204 2.01 -6.71 -10.47
N SER A 205 3.02 -6.88 -11.32
CA SER A 205 3.32 -8.17 -11.96
C SER A 205 4.42 -8.88 -11.19
N LEU A 206 4.25 -10.19 -10.96
CA LEU A 206 5.25 -11.02 -10.33
C LEU A 206 6.54 -11.03 -11.18
N VAL A 207 7.66 -10.63 -10.58
CA VAL A 207 8.98 -10.69 -11.23
C VAL A 207 9.58 -12.08 -11.05
N GLU A 208 9.50 -12.61 -9.83
CA GLU A 208 10.06 -13.90 -9.44
C GLU A 208 9.36 -14.42 -8.19
N GLY A 209 9.22 -15.73 -8.05
CA GLY A 209 8.73 -16.35 -6.83
C GLY A 209 9.50 -17.63 -6.53
N GLN A 210 9.86 -17.82 -5.26
CA GLN A 210 10.48 -19.03 -4.74
C GLN A 210 9.58 -19.60 -3.64
N GLY A 211 9.35 -20.91 -3.64
CA GLY A 211 8.45 -21.53 -2.64
C GLY A 211 7.01 -21.02 -2.70
N VAL A 212 6.56 -20.60 -3.89
CA VAL A 212 5.20 -20.15 -4.18
C VAL A 212 4.61 -20.95 -5.34
N THR A 213 3.28 -21.04 -5.42
CA THR A 213 2.55 -21.60 -6.55
C THR A 213 1.48 -20.64 -7.03
N SER A 214 1.41 -20.48 -8.35
CA SER A 214 0.36 -19.76 -9.07
C SER A 214 -0.56 -20.74 -9.80
N ASP A 215 -0.71 -21.97 -9.28
CA ASP A 215 -1.62 -22.98 -9.82
C ASP A 215 -2.74 -23.27 -8.80
N PRO A 216 -4.01 -22.93 -9.12
CA PRO A 216 -4.45 -22.25 -10.33
C PRO A 216 -4.00 -20.77 -10.37
N ALA A 217 -3.88 -20.21 -11.58
CA ALA A 217 -3.49 -18.82 -11.76
C ALA A 217 -4.56 -17.87 -11.20
N GLU A 218 -4.14 -16.66 -10.84
CA GLU A 218 -5.06 -15.65 -10.35
C GLU A 218 -6.14 -15.33 -11.41
N ALA A 219 -7.38 -15.11 -10.98
CA ALA A 219 -8.50 -14.96 -11.90
C ALA A 219 -8.29 -13.82 -12.92
N CYS A 220 -7.68 -12.70 -12.50
CA CYS A 220 -7.35 -11.59 -13.39
C CYS A 220 -6.21 -11.85 -14.38
N GLU A 221 -5.35 -12.84 -14.11
CA GLU A 221 -4.32 -13.29 -15.05
C GLU A 221 -4.91 -14.22 -16.11
N VAL A 222 -5.91 -15.01 -15.73
CA VAL A 222 -6.64 -15.89 -16.66
C VAL A 222 -7.58 -15.09 -17.57
N LYS A 223 -8.34 -14.15 -17.00
CA LYS A 223 -9.32 -13.36 -17.75
C LYS A 223 -9.44 -11.96 -17.15
N ASN A 224 -9.04 -10.96 -17.92
CA ASN A 224 -9.33 -9.57 -17.63
C ASN A 224 -10.35 -9.03 -18.64
N SER A 225 -11.58 -8.78 -18.19
CA SER A 225 -12.64 -8.15 -19.01
C SER A 225 -12.92 -6.70 -18.59
N CYS A 226 -12.02 -6.10 -17.83
CA CYS A 226 -12.19 -4.75 -17.33
C CYS A 226 -11.79 -3.70 -18.38
N PRO A 227 -12.45 -2.52 -18.39
CA PRO A 227 -11.99 -1.38 -19.15
C PRO A 227 -10.58 -0.94 -18.75
N GLU A 228 -9.86 -0.27 -19.65
CA GLU A 228 -8.48 0.22 -19.40
C GLU A 228 -8.36 1.08 -18.12
N ASP A 229 -9.40 1.85 -17.80
CA ASP A 229 -9.44 2.73 -16.63
C ASP A 229 -9.94 2.04 -15.33
N CYS A 230 -9.99 0.71 -15.31
CA CYS A 230 -10.46 -0.04 -14.15
C CYS A 230 -9.51 -1.19 -13.82
N PRO A 231 -8.93 -1.23 -12.61
CA PRO A 231 -8.15 -2.39 -12.18
C PRO A 231 -9.02 -3.65 -12.11
N CYS A 232 -8.47 -4.76 -12.59
CA CYS A 232 -9.05 -6.09 -12.37
C CYS A 232 -8.71 -6.60 -10.96
N ILE A 233 -9.73 -7.15 -10.29
CA ILE A 233 -9.67 -7.74 -8.95
C ILE A 233 -10.01 -9.23 -9.03
N SER A 234 -9.14 -10.09 -8.51
CA SER A 234 -9.40 -11.51 -8.31
C SER A 234 -10.26 -11.69 -7.06
N ALA A 235 -11.39 -12.39 -7.12
CA ALA A 235 -12.31 -12.62 -6.01
C ALA A 235 -12.93 -14.01 -6.15
N ASP A 236 -13.28 -14.72 -5.06
CA ASP A 236 -13.51 -16.20 -5.02
C ASP A 236 -14.47 -16.80 -6.07
N ASN A 237 -15.17 -15.96 -6.83
CA ASN A 237 -16.04 -16.28 -7.95
C ASN A 237 -15.44 -15.89 -9.33
N GLY A 238 -14.14 -15.63 -9.43
CA GLY A 238 -13.41 -15.19 -10.63
C GLY A 238 -12.98 -13.72 -10.66
N SER A 239 -12.81 -13.18 -11.87
CA SER A 239 -12.32 -11.81 -12.09
C SER A 239 -13.45 -10.78 -12.00
N GLY A 240 -13.25 -9.70 -11.26
CA GLY A 240 -14.12 -8.51 -11.21
C GLY A 240 -13.36 -7.21 -11.52
N CYS A 241 -14.09 -6.09 -11.63
CA CYS A 241 -13.51 -4.78 -11.96
C CYS A 241 -13.79 -3.75 -10.85
N GLU A 242 -12.76 -3.12 -10.28
CA GLU A 242 -12.91 -2.06 -9.27
C GLU A 242 -12.86 -0.67 -9.92
N CYS A 243 -13.97 -0.26 -10.56
CA CYS A 243 -14.10 1.02 -11.27
C CYS A 243 -14.42 2.24 -10.37
N LYS A 244 -14.26 2.14 -9.03
CA LYS A 244 -14.54 3.28 -8.14
C LYS A 244 -13.58 4.44 -8.41
N TYR A 245 -12.33 4.11 -8.71
CA TYR A 245 -11.25 5.06 -9.01
C TYR A 245 -11.53 5.88 -10.27
N LYS A 246 -12.11 5.27 -11.33
CA LYS A 246 -12.55 5.99 -12.53
C LYS A 246 -13.50 7.16 -12.20
N ARG A 247 -14.47 6.92 -11.31
CA ARG A 247 -15.44 7.96 -10.90
C ARG A 247 -14.77 9.07 -10.11
N GLU A 248 -13.84 8.74 -9.23
CA GLU A 248 -13.07 9.71 -8.44
C GLU A 248 -12.11 10.53 -9.32
N CYS A 249 -11.41 9.90 -10.27
CA CYS A 249 -10.60 10.55 -11.29
C CYS A 249 -11.42 11.58 -12.09
N HIS A 250 -12.60 11.20 -12.61
CA HIS A 250 -13.42 12.10 -13.43
C HIS A 250 -14.12 13.20 -12.64
N LYS A 251 -14.43 13.00 -11.35
CA LYS A 251 -14.94 14.06 -10.48
C LYS A 251 -13.95 15.22 -10.35
N GLY A 252 -12.64 14.94 -10.37
CA GLY A 252 -11.61 15.98 -10.40
C GLY A 252 -11.47 16.70 -11.75
N VAL A 253 -11.97 16.12 -12.85
CA VAL A 253 -11.88 16.69 -14.21
C VAL A 253 -13.09 17.59 -14.52
N ASN A 254 -14.29 17.23 -14.07
CA ASN A 254 -15.51 18.00 -14.34
C ASN A 254 -15.67 19.28 -13.50
N ASP A 255 -14.74 19.55 -12.58
CA ASP A 255 -14.61 20.87 -11.91
C ASP A 255 -13.79 21.88 -12.75
N PHE A 256 -13.26 21.45 -13.90
CA PHE A 256 -12.68 22.34 -14.91
C PHE A 256 -13.67 22.51 -16.08
N SER A 257 -14.47 23.57 -16.01
CA SER A 257 -15.38 23.97 -17.09
C SER A 257 -14.62 24.39 -18.38
N PRO A 258 -15.14 24.15 -19.60
CA PRO A 258 -14.39 24.23 -20.85
C PRO A 258 -14.00 25.63 -21.32
N ASN A 259 -14.31 26.69 -20.57
CA ASN A 259 -14.02 28.08 -20.97
C ASN A 259 -12.76 28.67 -20.33
N GLY A 260 -11.97 27.87 -19.60
CA GLY A 260 -10.65 28.27 -19.12
C GLY A 260 -9.57 27.43 -19.76
N ALA A 261 -8.90 27.94 -20.80
CA ALA A 261 -7.71 27.32 -21.37
C ALA A 261 -6.56 27.31 -20.34
N GLY A 262 -6.55 26.32 -19.45
CA GLY A 262 -5.48 26.04 -18.51
C GLY A 262 -4.33 25.32 -19.23
N ARG A 263 -3.38 26.10 -19.74
CA ARG A 263 -2.09 25.60 -20.21
C ARG A 263 -1.36 25.02 -19.00
N CYS A 264 -0.89 23.77 -19.05
CA CYS A 264 0.10 23.27 -18.10
C CYS A 264 1.38 24.12 -18.26
N ASP A 265 1.54 25.16 -17.45
CA ASP A 265 2.79 25.90 -17.41
C ASP A 265 3.80 25.07 -16.61
N LYS A 266 4.89 24.68 -17.28
CA LYS A 266 6.00 23.91 -16.69
C LYS A 266 6.95 24.78 -15.87
N ARG A 267 6.53 25.96 -15.43
CA ARG A 267 7.31 26.85 -14.56
C ARG A 267 6.41 27.32 -13.42
N GLU A 268 6.90 27.13 -12.20
CA GLU A 268 6.30 27.46 -10.89
C GLU A 268 5.28 26.45 -10.31
N GLY A 269 5.77 25.68 -9.32
CA GLY A 269 4.96 24.81 -8.48
C GLY A 269 4.10 25.58 -7.48
N ARG A 270 2.87 25.93 -7.88
CA ARG A 270 1.77 26.26 -6.95
C ARG A 270 0.55 25.41 -7.26
N ALA A 271 0.23 24.50 -6.34
CA ALA A 271 -1.07 23.84 -6.29
C ALA A 271 -2.14 24.85 -5.83
N GLY A 272 -3.29 24.84 -6.51
CA GLY A 272 -4.44 25.67 -6.16
C GLY A 272 -4.96 25.39 -4.75
N VAL A 273 -5.40 26.46 -4.08
CA VAL A 273 -5.96 26.45 -2.72
C VAL A 273 -7.42 26.02 -2.77
N TYR A 274 -7.77 24.96 -2.03
CA TYR A 274 -9.15 24.56 -1.77
C TYR A 274 -9.79 25.55 -0.78
N GLN A 275 -10.79 26.32 -1.20
CA GLN A 275 -11.57 27.21 -0.33
C GLN A 275 -12.78 26.46 0.23
N GLY A 276 -12.59 25.73 1.33
CA GLY A 276 -13.67 25.29 2.21
C GLY A 276 -13.96 26.34 3.30
N PRO A 277 -15.15 26.29 3.96
CA PRO A 277 -15.56 27.30 4.94
C PRO A 277 -14.63 27.34 6.16
N PRO A 278 -14.47 28.50 6.82
CA PRO A 278 -13.34 28.78 7.69
C PRO A 278 -13.51 28.07 9.03
N ARG A 279 -12.64 27.09 9.30
CA ARG A 279 -12.23 26.79 10.67
C ARG A 279 -10.72 26.89 10.71
N THR A 280 -10.27 28.09 11.09
CA THR A 280 -8.95 28.44 11.66
C THR A 280 -7.89 27.35 11.53
N ALA A 281 -7.02 27.49 10.52
CA ALA A 281 -5.78 26.74 10.44
C ALA A 281 -4.67 27.58 11.10
N SER A 282 -4.20 27.14 12.26
CA SER A 282 -3.00 27.68 12.89
C SER A 282 -1.77 27.07 12.21
N VAL A 283 -0.93 27.88 11.58
CA VAL A 283 0.37 27.44 11.05
C VAL A 283 1.41 27.66 12.14
N ILE A 284 2.00 26.58 12.65
CA ILE A 284 3.10 26.64 13.62
C ILE A 284 4.41 26.47 12.87
N HIS A 285 5.25 27.50 12.85
CA HIS A 285 6.66 27.38 12.48
C HIS A 285 7.49 27.24 13.76
N VAL A 286 8.34 26.21 13.83
CA VAL A 286 9.31 26.02 14.92
C VAL A 286 10.69 26.30 14.35
N HIS A 287 11.35 27.33 14.87
CA HIS A 287 12.80 27.53 14.72
C HIS A 287 13.48 27.24 16.06
N GLU A 288 14.75 26.83 15.99
CA GLU A 288 15.59 26.51 17.14
C GLU A 288 15.70 27.72 18.08
N GLY A 289 14.95 27.65 19.20
CA GLY A 289 14.96 28.67 20.25
C GLY A 289 13.57 29.22 20.61
N GLY A 290 12.66 28.36 21.08
CA GLY A 290 11.42 28.77 21.76
C GLY A 290 10.21 29.06 20.87
N LEU A 291 9.01 28.76 21.40
CA LEU A 291 7.71 28.98 20.75
C LEU A 291 7.36 30.48 20.73
N VAL A 292 7.18 31.06 19.55
CA VAL A 292 6.55 32.38 19.37
C VAL A 292 5.41 32.21 18.37
N ALA A 293 4.18 32.50 18.80
CA ALA A 293 3.03 32.56 17.89
C ALA A 293 3.00 33.94 17.21
N GLN A 294 2.87 33.96 15.88
CA GLN A 294 2.83 35.21 15.11
C GLN A 294 1.54 35.27 14.30
N GLU A 295 0.70 36.28 14.58
CA GLU A 295 -0.46 36.62 13.75
C GLU A 295 -0.03 37.64 12.69
N CYS A 296 -0.10 37.26 11.41
CA CYS A 296 0.11 38.18 10.30
C CYS A 296 -1.20 38.32 9.51
N ALA A 297 -1.69 39.55 9.38
CA ALA A 297 -2.84 39.89 8.55
C ALA A 297 -2.36 40.36 7.17
N HIS A 298 -2.88 39.75 6.11
CA HIS A 298 -2.56 40.13 4.74
C HIS A 298 -3.64 41.09 4.21
N GLN A 299 -3.31 42.36 3.99
CA GLN A 299 -4.17 43.28 3.23
C GLN A 299 -3.60 43.45 1.82
N SER A 300 -4.39 43.13 0.80
CA SER A 300 -4.10 43.43 -0.60
C SER A 300 -4.51 44.88 -0.91
N GLY A 301 -3.53 45.74 -1.17
CA GLY A 301 -3.74 47.14 -1.56
C GLY A 301 -3.92 47.34 -3.08
N VAL A 302 -4.69 48.37 -3.43
CA VAL A 302 -5.25 48.73 -4.75
C VAL A 302 -4.18 49.08 -5.82
N THR A 303 -4.49 48.73 -7.07
CA THR A 303 -3.74 49.05 -8.30
C THR A 303 -3.59 50.54 -8.56
N SER A 304 -2.36 51.02 -8.79
CA SER A 304 -2.08 52.33 -9.40
C SER A 304 -1.72 52.19 -10.88
N LEU A 305 -1.99 53.25 -11.65
CA LEU A 305 -1.93 53.34 -13.13
C LEU A 305 -0.54 53.12 -13.78
N LEU A 306 0.47 52.63 -13.05
CA LEU A 306 1.82 52.36 -13.58
C LEU A 306 2.36 50.94 -13.29
N GLY A 307 1.51 49.99 -12.89
CA GLY A 307 1.79 48.56 -13.09
C GLY A 307 2.91 47.94 -12.26
N VAL A 308 3.15 48.40 -11.02
CA VAL A 308 4.00 47.68 -10.06
C VAL A 308 3.16 47.31 -8.83
N SER A 309 3.03 46.01 -8.55
CA SER A 309 2.39 45.49 -7.34
C SER A 309 3.43 45.35 -6.24
N SER A 310 3.25 46.06 -5.13
CA SER A 310 4.06 45.90 -3.92
C SER A 310 3.15 45.34 -2.82
N SER A 311 3.43 44.13 -2.35
CA SER A 311 2.80 43.56 -1.16
C SER A 311 3.62 43.91 0.09
N VAL A 312 2.99 44.57 1.06
CA VAL A 312 3.60 44.89 2.37
C VAL A 312 2.95 44.01 3.43
N THR A 313 3.77 43.24 4.15
CA THR A 313 3.32 42.40 5.27
C THR A 313 3.60 43.15 6.57
N PHE A 314 2.55 43.44 7.34
CA PHE A 314 2.69 43.92 8.73
C PHE A 314 2.53 42.72 9.67
N CYS A 315 3.54 42.44 10.48
CA CYS A 315 3.43 41.48 11.57
C CYS A 315 3.73 42.19 12.89
N THR A 316 2.81 42.11 13.83
CA THR A 316 2.99 42.58 15.22
C THR A 316 3.36 41.38 16.07
N ALA A 317 4.47 41.47 16.81
CA ALA A 317 4.82 40.46 17.79
C ALA A 317 3.90 40.60 19.01
N VAL A 318 3.18 39.54 19.37
CA VAL A 318 2.50 39.44 20.67
C VAL A 318 3.36 38.54 21.54
N ILE A 319 3.96 39.14 22.57
CA ILE A 319 4.71 38.41 23.59
C ILE A 319 3.68 37.94 24.62
N THR A 320 3.52 36.62 24.79
CA THR A 320 2.90 36.01 25.97
C THR A 320 3.94 35.20 26.70
#